data_AF-A0A7V2XAE7-F1
#
_entry.id   AF-A0A7V2XAE7-F1
#
_cell.length_a   1.000
_cell.length_b   1.000
_cell.length_c   1.000
_cell.angle_alpha   90.00
_cell.angle_beta   90.00
_cell.angle_gamma   90.00
#
_symmetry.space_group_name_H-M   'P 1'
#
loop_
_entity.id
_entity.type
_entity.pdbx_description
1 polymer ?
#
loop_
_entity_poly.entity_id
_entity_poly.type
_entity_poly.pdbx_seq_one_letter_code
_entity_poly.pdbx_strand_id
1 'polypeptide(L)'
;MGRGDLLHPDHDHFDPQADRPGGDAPGVERMNRSFSPKKALLLVPLLGFALGFPHLADAYFLHLAITFFLAMILASSWDILARTGQVSVGQAGLFGIGAYTAALLFKWVHLSPVLGMLAGGAVSVGVAALLGYLTLRLRG
;
A
#
# COMPACT_ATOMS: atom_id res chain seq x y z
N MET A 1 -0.18 5.72 -85.26
CA MET A 1 1.17 6.16 -84.86
C MET A 1 1.06 7.60 -84.41
N GLY A 2 1.43 8.07 -83.22
CA GLY A 2 2.33 7.62 -82.15
C GLY A 2 2.75 8.89 -81.39
N ARG A 3 3.28 8.72 -80.17
CA ARG A 3 3.65 9.73 -79.14
C ARG A 3 2.47 9.99 -78.19
N GLY A 4 2.47 9.49 -76.95
CA GLY A 4 3.58 9.46 -76.01
C GLY A 4 3.69 10.86 -75.40
N ASP A 5 3.71 10.92 -74.06
CA ASP A 5 4.04 12.11 -73.26
C ASP A 5 2.78 12.94 -72.89
N LEU A 6 2.35 13.11 -71.63
CA LEU A 6 3.00 12.90 -70.34
C LEU A 6 1.97 12.48 -69.29
N LEU A 7 2.10 11.22 -68.87
CA LEU A 7 1.81 10.78 -67.52
C LEU A 7 2.63 11.67 -66.57
N HIS A 8 2.00 12.66 -65.95
CA HIS A 8 2.44 13.14 -64.65
C HIS A 8 1.56 12.41 -63.63
N PRO A 9 1.91 11.17 -63.23
CA PRO A 9 1.46 10.71 -61.94
C PRO A 9 2.14 11.65 -60.96
N ASP A 10 1.35 12.50 -60.31
CA ASP A 10 1.70 12.94 -58.98
C ASP A 10 1.99 11.66 -58.21
N HIS A 11 3.27 11.34 -58.17
CA HIS A 11 3.84 10.46 -57.18
C HIS A 11 3.56 11.25 -55.93
N ASP A 12 2.44 10.91 -55.29
CA ASP A 12 2.18 11.20 -53.90
C ASP A 12 3.45 10.80 -53.19
N HIS A 13 4.34 11.78 -53.01
CA HIS A 13 5.59 11.61 -52.33
C HIS A 13 5.12 11.40 -50.90
N PHE A 14 4.92 10.13 -50.56
CA PHE A 14 4.54 9.70 -49.25
C PHE A 14 5.68 10.12 -48.34
N ASP A 15 5.52 11.31 -47.76
CA ASP A 15 6.49 11.96 -46.91
C ASP A 15 6.27 11.36 -45.52
N PRO A 16 7.03 10.33 -45.11
CA PRO A 16 6.73 9.55 -43.90
C PRO A 16 6.99 10.36 -42.62
N GLN A 17 7.41 11.63 -42.77
CA GLN A 17 7.72 12.56 -41.70
C GLN A 17 6.65 13.63 -41.50
N ALA A 18 5.75 13.86 -42.46
CA ALA A 18 4.72 14.90 -42.37
C ALA A 18 3.59 14.54 -41.40
N ASP A 19 3.33 13.24 -41.21
CA ASP A 19 2.34 12.71 -40.26
C ASP A 19 3.00 12.16 -38.98
N ARG A 20 4.14 12.74 -38.57
CA ARG A 20 4.63 12.54 -37.21
C ARG A 20 3.83 13.50 -36.33
N PRO A 21 2.93 13.01 -35.45
CA PRO A 21 2.32 13.86 -34.44
C PRO A 21 3.46 14.56 -33.71
N GLY A 22 3.53 15.88 -33.90
CA GLY A 22 4.54 16.72 -33.28
C GLY A 22 4.51 16.51 -31.77
N GLY A 23 5.70 16.30 -31.20
CA GLY A 23 6.18 16.98 -29.99
C GLY A 23 5.46 16.80 -28.66
N ASP A 24 4.28 16.20 -28.63
CA ASP A 24 3.35 16.32 -27.52
C ASP A 24 3.05 14.93 -27.00
N ALA A 25 4.08 14.23 -26.50
CA ALA A 25 3.82 13.13 -25.59
C ALA A 25 2.90 13.70 -24.50
N PRO A 26 1.64 13.23 -24.36
CA PRO A 26 0.71 13.77 -23.38
C PRO A 26 1.43 13.75 -22.06
N GLY A 27 1.57 14.96 -21.48
CA GLY A 27 2.49 15.24 -20.39
C GLY A 27 2.50 14.08 -19.43
N VAL A 28 3.66 13.41 -19.33
CA VAL A 28 3.97 12.57 -18.19
C VAL A 28 4.02 13.54 -17.01
N GLU A 29 2.84 13.92 -16.53
CA GLU A 29 2.63 14.72 -15.34
C GLU A 29 3.14 13.84 -14.21
N ARG A 30 4.44 13.99 -13.95
CA ARG A 30 5.15 13.28 -12.90
C ARG A 30 4.38 13.60 -11.64
N MET A 31 3.59 12.61 -11.19
CA MET A 31 2.85 12.65 -9.94
C MET A 31 3.87 12.70 -8.79
N ASN A 32 4.45 13.88 -8.60
CA ASN A 32 5.26 14.25 -7.46
C ASN A 32 4.28 14.44 -6.30
N ARG A 33 3.90 13.32 -5.67
CA ARG A 33 3.29 13.34 -4.35
C ARG A 33 4.35 13.87 -3.40
N SER A 34 4.51 15.19 -3.39
CA SER A 34 5.31 15.87 -2.39
C SER A 34 4.72 15.47 -1.04
N PHE A 35 5.50 14.69 -0.29
CA PHE A 35 5.28 14.50 1.13
C PHE A 35 5.42 15.88 1.76
N SER A 36 4.31 16.62 1.82
CA SER A 36 4.30 17.98 2.31
C SER A 36 4.84 17.95 3.74
N PRO A 37 5.89 18.74 4.07
CA PRO A 37 6.47 18.75 5.40
C PRO A 37 5.46 19.18 6.47
N LYS A 38 4.32 19.77 6.06
CA LYS A 38 3.18 20.07 6.93
C LYS A 38 2.51 18.80 7.49
N LYS A 39 2.47 17.70 6.72
CA LYS A 39 1.99 16.40 7.21
C LYS A 39 2.99 15.78 8.18
N ALA A 40 4.28 15.90 7.91
CA ALA A 40 5.34 15.49 8.84
C ALA A 40 5.30 16.30 10.15
N LEU A 41 5.03 17.61 10.08
CA LEU A 41 4.91 18.50 11.24
C LEU A 41 3.68 18.17 12.10
N LEU A 42 2.60 17.63 11.53
CA LEU A 42 1.43 17.14 12.26
C LEU A 42 1.63 15.74 12.86
N LEU A 43 2.50 14.91 12.26
CA LEU A 43 2.81 13.56 12.76
C LEU A 43 3.63 13.60 14.06
N VAL A 44 4.50 14.60 14.24
CA VAL A 44 5.36 14.73 15.43
C VAL A 44 4.56 14.94 16.74
N PRO A 45 3.63 15.92 16.85
CA PRO A 45 2.82 16.09 18.06
C PRO A 45 1.83 14.95 18.27
N LEU A 46 1.32 14.33 17.19
CA LEU A 46 0.47 13.15 17.28
C LEU A 46 1.21 11.95 17.87
N LEU A 47 2.48 11.75 17.49
CA LEU A 47 3.34 10.71 18.04
C LEU A 47 3.69 10.99 19.51
N GLY A 48 3.95 12.26 19.85
CA GLY A 48 4.17 12.68 21.24
C GLY A 48 2.95 12.47 22.13
N PHE A 49 1.75 12.78 21.63
CA PHE A 49 0.49 12.50 22.33
C PHE A 49 0.25 11.00 22.50
N ALA A 50 0.49 10.20 21.45
CA ALA A 50 0.34 8.74 21.50
C ALA A 50 1.29 8.08 22.51
N LEU A 51 2.52 8.60 22.68
CA LEU A 51 3.47 8.09 23.68
C LEU A 51 3.19 8.61 25.11
N GLY A 52 2.63 9.82 25.26
CA GLY A 52 2.30 10.40 26.57
C GLY A 52 0.98 9.91 27.18
N PHE A 53 0.00 9.61 26.33
CA PHE A 53 -1.34 9.13 26.73
C PHE A 53 -1.34 7.88 27.62
N PRO A 54 -0.53 6.82 27.36
CA PRO A 54 -0.54 5.62 28.21
C PRO A 54 -0.03 5.87 29.63
N HIS A 55 0.64 6.99 29.90
CA HIS A 55 1.21 7.27 31.22
C HIS A 55 0.23 7.99 32.18
N LEU A 56 -0.85 8.57 31.64
CA LEU A 56 -1.87 9.31 32.40
C LEU A 56 -3.26 8.65 32.35
N ALA A 57 -3.49 7.67 31.47
CA ALA A 57 -4.80 7.07 31.24
C ALA A 57 -5.00 5.78 32.06
N ASP A 58 -6.16 5.68 32.71
CA ASP A 58 -6.62 4.47 33.42
C ASP A 58 -6.69 3.27 32.45
N ALA A 59 -6.50 2.04 32.96
CA ALA A 59 -6.45 0.81 32.18
C ALA A 59 -7.70 0.63 31.29
N TYR A 60 -8.84 1.14 31.75
CA TYR A 60 -10.08 1.17 30.97
C TYR A 60 -9.98 2.02 29.69
N PHE A 61 -9.50 3.27 29.81
CA PHE A 61 -9.35 4.16 28.66
C PHE A 61 -8.29 3.67 27.69
N LEU A 62 -7.23 3.05 28.21
CA LEU A 62 -6.16 2.45 27.41
C LEU A 62 -6.71 1.27 26.59
N HIS A 63 -7.51 0.39 27.20
CA HIS A 63 -8.13 -0.73 26.50
C HIS A 63 -9.18 -0.26 25.48
N LEU A 64 -9.98 0.75 25.83
CA LEU A 64 -10.96 1.34 24.91
C LEU A 64 -10.27 1.97 23.70
N ALA A 65 -9.21 2.77 23.93
CA ALA A 65 -8.43 3.38 22.85
C ALA A 65 -7.79 2.33 21.94
N ILE A 66 -7.17 1.28 22.49
CA ILE A 66 -6.61 0.18 21.70
C ILE A 66 -7.71 -0.45 20.84
N THR A 67 -8.85 -0.79 21.42
CA THR A 67 -9.95 -1.46 20.71
C THR A 67 -10.53 -0.55 19.62
N PHE A 68 -10.61 0.76 19.87
CA PHE A 68 -11.10 1.76 18.92
C PHE A 68 -10.14 1.94 17.74
N PHE A 69 -8.83 2.02 18.00
CA PHE A 69 -7.81 2.04 16.94
C PHE A 69 -7.80 0.76 16.14
N LEU A 70 -7.93 -0.40 16.81
CA LEU A 70 -8.06 -1.70 16.17
C LEU A 70 -9.26 -1.71 15.21
N ALA A 71 -10.42 -1.25 15.69
CA ALA A 71 -11.64 -1.17 14.90
C ALA A 71 -11.50 -0.21 13.71
N MET A 72 -10.84 0.95 13.88
CA MET A 72 -10.54 1.87 12.78
C MET A 72 -9.67 1.22 11.70
N ILE A 73 -8.61 0.52 12.10
CA ILE A 73 -7.72 -0.17 11.17
C ILE A 73 -8.50 -1.25 10.42
N LEU A 74 -9.32 -2.03 11.13
CA LEU A 74 -10.18 -3.05 10.51
C LEU A 74 -11.18 -2.43 9.53
N ALA A 75 -11.85 -1.34 9.90
CA ALA A 75 -12.78 -0.64 9.02
C ALA A 75 -12.10 -0.13 7.75
N SER A 76 -10.90 0.45 7.87
CA SER A 76 -10.11 0.89 6.71
C SER A 76 -9.64 -0.29 5.85
N SER A 77 -9.32 -1.44 6.46
CA SER A 77 -9.00 -2.66 5.72
C SER A 77 -10.22 -3.21 4.98
N TRP A 78 -11.41 -3.09 5.57
CA TRP A 78 -12.68 -3.51 4.96
C TRP A 78 -13.09 -2.59 3.80
N ASP A 79 -12.79 -1.29 3.85
CA ASP A 79 -13.03 -0.35 2.75
C ASP A 79 -12.22 -0.75 1.49
N ILE A 80 -10.96 -1.13 1.65
CA ILE A 80 -10.13 -1.64 0.54
C ILE A 80 -10.72 -2.93 -0.05
N LEU A 81 -11.25 -3.80 0.81
CA LEU A 81 -11.85 -5.07 0.42
C LEU A 81 -13.18 -4.90 -0.33
N ALA A 82 -14.04 -4.02 0.19
CA ALA A 82 -15.32 -3.68 -0.43
C ALA A 82 -15.13 -3.09 -1.84
N ARG A 83 -14.03 -2.36 -2.07
CA ARG A 83 -13.68 -1.81 -3.39
C ARG A 83 -13.18 -2.84 -4.39
N THR A 84 -12.54 -3.92 -3.93
CA THR A 84 -11.91 -4.92 -4.80
C THR A 84 -12.76 -6.16 -5.01
N GLY A 85 -13.89 -6.31 -4.30
CA GLY A 85 -14.84 -7.41 -4.49
C GLY A 85 -14.30 -8.81 -4.16
N GLN A 86 -13.04 -8.93 -3.76
CA GLN A 86 -12.40 -10.18 -3.36
C GLN A 86 -12.13 -10.17 -1.87
N VAL A 87 -12.62 -11.18 -1.15
CA VAL A 87 -12.39 -11.33 0.29
C VAL A 87 -11.02 -11.98 0.53
N SER A 88 -10.08 -11.23 1.10
CA SER A 88 -8.72 -11.66 1.42
C SER A 88 -8.70 -12.20 2.84
N VAL A 89 -9.00 -13.50 2.97
CA VAL A 89 -9.02 -14.21 4.27
C VAL A 89 -7.64 -14.21 4.94
N GLY A 90 -6.57 -14.13 4.14
CA GLY A 90 -5.19 -14.08 4.63
C GLY A 90 -4.87 -12.86 5.48
N GLN A 91 -5.49 -11.71 5.20
CA GLN A 91 -5.19 -10.46 5.92
C GLN A 91 -5.64 -10.54 7.39
N ALA A 92 -6.86 -11.04 7.64
CA ALA A 92 -7.38 -11.26 8.99
C ALA A 92 -6.60 -12.32 9.76
N GLY A 93 -6.20 -13.41 9.09
CA GLY A 93 -5.37 -14.46 9.70
C GLY A 93 -3.99 -13.95 10.13
N LEU A 94 -3.28 -13.25 9.24
CA LEU A 94 -1.96 -12.69 9.54
C LEU A 94 -2.01 -11.61 10.62
N PHE A 95 -3.07 -10.79 10.62
CA PHE A 95 -3.30 -9.80 11.67
C PHE A 95 -3.55 -10.45 13.03
N GLY A 96 -4.40 -11.48 13.07
CA GLY A 96 -4.69 -12.23 14.30
C GLY A 96 -3.45 -12.88 14.90
N ILE A 97 -2.60 -13.50 14.07
CA ILE A 97 -1.34 -14.11 14.52
C ILE A 97 -0.40 -13.08 15.14
N GLY A 98 -0.24 -11.92 14.51
CA GLY A 98 0.65 -10.87 15.00
C GLY A 98 0.15 -10.23 16.30
N ALA A 99 -1.14 -9.92 16.37
CA ALA A 99 -1.77 -9.35 17.55
C ALA A 99 -1.75 -10.32 18.74
N TYR A 100 -2.05 -11.61 18.50
CA TYR A 100 -2.01 -12.63 19.53
C TYR A 100 -0.59 -12.85 20.05
N THR A 101 0.41 -12.90 19.16
CA THR A 101 1.82 -13.02 19.54
C THR A 101 2.25 -11.83 20.39
N ALA A 102 1.88 -10.60 20.00
CA ALA A 102 2.19 -9.39 20.76
C ALA A 102 1.52 -9.40 22.15
N ALA A 103 0.25 -9.81 22.23
CA ALA A 103 -0.47 -9.94 23.50
C ALA A 103 0.14 -11.01 24.42
N LEU A 104 0.60 -12.12 23.84
CA LEU A 104 1.24 -13.20 24.58
C LEU A 104 2.61 -12.75 25.14
N LEU A 105 3.42 -12.07 24.33
CA LEU A 105 4.71 -11.51 24.77
C LEU A 105 4.56 -10.47 25.87
N PHE A 106 3.52 -9.62 25.77
CA PHE A 106 3.21 -8.65 26.81
C PHE A 106 2.82 -9.34 28.13
N LYS A 107 2.00 -10.39 28.07
CA LYS A 107 1.51 -11.10 29.25
C LYS A 107 2.57 -11.96 29.94
N TRP A 108 3.45 -12.61 29.18
CA TRP A 108 4.40 -13.60 29.73
C TRP A 108 5.79 -13.03 30.00
N VAL A 109 6.24 -12.04 29.23
CA VAL A 109 7.61 -11.54 29.28
C VAL A 109 7.69 -10.13 29.88
N HIS A 110 6.55 -9.50 30.20
CA HIS A 110 6.47 -8.07 30.58
C HIS A 110 7.21 -7.15 29.59
N LEU A 111 7.33 -7.61 28.34
CA LEU A 111 8.11 -6.93 27.32
C LEU A 111 7.39 -5.63 26.95
N SER A 112 8.16 -4.56 26.70
CA SER A 112 7.57 -3.28 26.34
C SER A 112 6.62 -3.44 25.15
N PRO A 113 5.46 -2.75 25.14
CA PRO A 113 4.45 -2.91 24.09
C PRO A 113 5.02 -2.77 22.66
N VAL A 114 6.04 -1.92 22.52
CA VAL A 114 6.74 -1.68 21.25
C VAL A 114 7.54 -2.91 20.79
N LEU A 115 8.26 -3.56 21.71
CA LEU A 115 8.98 -4.80 21.39
C LEU A 115 8.02 -5.95 21.09
N GLY A 116 6.90 -6.03 21.82
CA GLY A 116 5.84 -7.01 21.56
C GLY A 116 5.23 -6.85 20.16
N MET A 117 4.99 -5.61 19.73
CA MET A 117 4.54 -5.30 18.37
C MET A 117 5.54 -5.70 17.29
N LEU A 118 6.84 -5.39 17.48
CA LEU A 118 7.89 -5.76 16.52
C LEU A 118 8.03 -7.29 16.40
N ALA A 119 8.03 -8.00 17.53
CA ALA A 119 8.10 -9.45 17.54
C ALA A 119 6.86 -10.09 16.92
N GLY A 120 5.66 -9.58 17.22
CA GLY A 120 4.42 -10.02 16.57
C GLY A 120 4.44 -9.80 15.06
N GLY A 121 4.93 -8.65 14.62
CA GLY A 121 5.15 -8.36 13.20
C GLY A 121 6.12 -9.34 12.53
N ALA A 122 7.25 -9.64 13.18
CA ALA A 122 8.23 -10.60 12.66
C ALA A 122 7.64 -12.00 12.50
N VAL A 123 6.83 -12.45 13.46
CA VAL A 123 6.12 -13.75 13.38
C VAL A 123 5.10 -13.74 12.23
N SER A 124 4.31 -12.68 12.08
CA SER A 124 3.37 -12.56 10.96
C SER A 124 4.08 -12.57 9.60
N VAL A 125 5.22 -11.91 9.46
CA VAL A 125 6.03 -11.95 8.22
C VAL A 125 6.52 -13.37 7.94
N GLY A 126 7.00 -14.08 8.97
CA GLY A 126 7.42 -15.48 8.83
C GLY A 126 6.29 -16.39 8.35
N VAL A 127 5.10 -16.26 8.93
CA VAL A 127 3.91 -17.03 8.51
C VAL A 127 3.45 -16.64 7.11
N ALA A 128 3.45 -15.35 6.77
CA ALA A 128 3.12 -14.88 5.43
C ALA A 128 4.08 -15.43 4.38
N ALA A 129 5.38 -15.46 4.68
CA ALA A 129 6.40 -16.01 3.80
C ALA A 129 6.23 -17.53 3.62
N LEU A 130 5.91 -18.26 4.70
CA LEU A 130 5.65 -19.70 4.62
C LEU A 130 4.42 -20.01 3.75
N LEU A 131 3.32 -19.28 3.96
CA LEU A 131 2.12 -19.43 3.14
C LEU A 131 2.38 -19.04 1.68
N GLY A 132 3.11 -17.95 1.44
CA GLY A 132 3.53 -17.53 0.11
C GLY A 132 4.35 -18.61 -0.59
N TYR A 133 5.36 -19.15 0.10
CA TYR A 133 6.17 -20.26 -0.41
C TYR A 133 5.32 -21.50 -0.74
N LEU A 134 4.43 -21.91 0.16
CA LEU A 134 3.55 -23.06 -0.07
C LEU A 134 2.63 -22.85 -1.29
N THR A 135 2.11 -21.63 -1.46
CA THR A 135 1.22 -21.30 -2.57
C THR A 135 1.97 -21.26 -3.90
N LEU A 136 3.20 -20.73 -3.94
CA LEU A 136 4.06 -20.78 -5.13
C LEU A 136 4.49 -22.22 -5.45
N ARG A 137 4.75 -23.05 -4.44
CA ARG A 137 5.15 -24.46 -4.58
C ARG A 137 4.04 -25.34 -5.18
N LEU A 138 2.77 -24.99 -4.99
CA LEU A 138 1.63 -25.74 -5.52
C LEU A 138 1.24 -25.35 -6.95
N ARG A 139 1.76 -24.22 -7.43
CA ARG A 139 1.42 -23.63 -8.73
C ARG A 139 2.51 -23.82 -9.78
N GLY A 140 3.65 -24.38 -9.40
CA GLY A 140 4.70 -24.92 -10.28
C GLY A 140 4.79 -26.42 -10.11
#